data_AF-A1JRP9-F1
#
_entry.id   AF-A1JRP9-F1
#
_cell.length_a   1.000
_cell.length_b   1.000
_cell.length_c   1.000
_cell.angle_alpha   90.00
_cell.angle_beta   90.00
_cell.angle_gamma   90.00
#
_symmetry.space_group_name_H-M   'P 1'
#
loop_
_entity.id
_entity.type
_entity.pdbx_description
1 polymer ?
#
loop_
_entity_poly.entity_id
_entity_poly.type
_entity_poly.pdbx_seq_one_letter_code
_entity_poly.pdbx_strand_id
1 'polypeptide(L)'
;MDDKSIEMLLSEKKFISKRDIEFIRKQAIGNNIPFKIAIAQLKRISLGMIFLHLLFLLLAIVAFITDDSLQFESFVFVAIVVIIMIHIVAPVILGAKLFFVSLKE
;
A
#
# COMPACT_ATOMS: atom_id res chain seq x y z
N MET A 1 10.05 18.35 -9.67
CA MET A 1 8.64 18.67 -10.00
C MET A 1 7.94 19.41 -8.86
N ASP A 2 7.04 20.36 -9.16
CA ASP A 2 6.14 21.00 -8.17
C ASP A 2 4.85 20.19 -7.94
N ASP A 3 4.09 20.50 -6.88
CA ASP A 3 2.88 19.76 -6.50
C ASP A 3 1.80 19.78 -7.60
N LYS A 4 1.66 20.90 -8.31
CA LYS A 4 0.68 21.05 -9.40
C LYS A 4 1.02 20.17 -10.61
N SER A 5 2.30 20.05 -10.95
CA SER A 5 2.77 19.14 -12.01
C SER A 5 2.55 17.68 -11.62
N ILE A 6 2.74 17.33 -10.34
CA ILE A 6 2.49 15.97 -9.85
C ILE A 6 1.00 15.61 -9.97
N GLU A 7 0.10 16.52 -9.57
CA GLU A 7 -1.34 16.30 -9.69
C GLU A 7 -1.80 16.14 -11.15
N MET A 8 -1.24 16.93 -12.07
CA MET A 8 -1.52 16.83 -13.49
C MET A 8 -1.06 15.48 -14.06
N LEU A 9 0.16 15.05 -13.72
CA LEU A 9 0.69 13.74 -14.10
C LEU A 9 -0.18 12.59 -13.57
N LEU A 10 -0.66 12.69 -12.32
CA LEU A 10 -1.56 11.70 -11.73
C LEU A 10 -2.92 11.68 -12.44
N SER A 11 -3.44 12.85 -12.82
CA SER A 11 -4.72 12.98 -13.52
C SER A 11 -4.71 12.36 -14.91
N GLU A 12 -3.55 12.28 -15.56
CA GLU A 12 -3.37 11.59 -16.85
C GLU A 12 -3.46 10.06 -16.73
N LYS A 13 -3.31 9.49 -15.52
CA LYS A 13 -3.34 8.04 -15.32
C LYS A 13 -4.77 7.55 -15.16
N LYS A 14 -5.24 6.74 -16.12
CA LYS A 14 -6.61 6.16 -16.12
C LYS A 14 -6.98 5.39 -14.85
N PHE A 15 -6.01 4.85 -14.11
CA PHE A 15 -6.22 4.08 -12.88
C PHE A 15 -6.22 4.93 -11.60
N ILE A 16 -5.85 6.21 -11.68
CA ILE A 16 -5.91 7.18 -10.58
C ILE A 16 -7.17 8.03 -10.76
N SER A 17 -8.05 8.03 -9.76
CA SER A 17 -9.28 8.81 -9.79
C SER A 17 -9.09 10.20 -9.19
N LYS A 18 -10.00 11.15 -9.48
CA LYS A 18 -10.00 12.46 -8.81
C LYS A 18 -10.07 12.34 -7.29
N ARG A 19 -10.79 11.34 -6.77
CA ARG A 19 -10.88 11.05 -5.33
C ARG A 19 -9.54 10.62 -4.74
N ASP A 20 -8.77 9.84 -5.49
CA ASP A 20 -7.43 9.41 -5.09
C ASP A 20 -6.49 10.62 -4.95
N ILE A 21 -6.54 11.56 -5.89
CA ILE A 21 -5.74 12.80 -5.85
C ILE A 21 -6.16 13.68 -4.68
N GLU A 22 -7.46 13.84 -4.46
CA GLU A 22 -7.98 14.62 -3.33
C GLU A 22 -7.59 14.01 -1.97
N PHE A 23 -7.56 12.68 -1.88
CA PHE A 23 -7.07 11.97 -0.69
C PHE A 23 -5.60 12.30 -0.41
N ILE A 24 -4.73 12.22 -1.42
CA ILE A 24 -3.30 12.57 -1.28
C ILE A 24 -3.16 14.03 -0.85
N ARG A 25 -3.96 14.94 -1.43
CA ARG A 25 -3.95 16.36 -1.06
C ARG A 25 -4.33 16.57 0.39
N LYS A 26 -5.42 15.94 0.86
CA LYS A 26 -5.84 16.01 2.27
C LYS A 26 -4.78 15.47 3.21
N GLN A 27 -4.10 14.38 2.83
CA GLN A 27 -3.00 13.82 3.62
C GLN A 27 -1.77 14.75 3.65
N ALA A 28 -1.43 15.40 2.54
CA ALA A 28 -0.33 16.35 2.47
C ALA A 28 -0.59 17.59 3.36
N ILE A 29 -1.79 18.18 3.24
CA ILE A 29 -2.22 19.33 4.05
C ILE A 29 -2.30 18.96 5.53
N GLY A 30 -2.95 17.83 5.84
CA GLY A 30 -3.15 17.39 7.23
C GLY A 30 -1.85 17.06 7.97
N ASN A 31 -0.80 16.65 7.25
CA ASN A 31 0.51 16.36 7.83
C ASN A 31 1.53 17.49 7.63
N ASN A 32 1.15 18.62 7.00
CA ASN A 32 2.04 19.72 6.64
C ASN A 32 3.31 19.26 5.88
N ILE A 33 3.12 18.39 4.89
CA ILE A 33 4.20 17.84 4.07
C ILE A 33 3.98 18.12 2.58
N PRO A 34 5.07 18.18 1.77
CA PRO A 34 4.94 18.28 0.32
C PRO A 34 4.17 17.10 -0.28
N PHE A 35 3.46 17.32 -1.39
CA PHE A 35 2.65 16.30 -2.04
C PHE A 35 3.48 15.06 -2.47
N LYS A 36 4.72 15.27 -2.92
CA LYS A 36 5.70 14.20 -3.21
C LYS A 36 5.95 13.30 -2.00
N ILE A 37 6.04 13.87 -0.80
CA ILE A 37 6.30 13.12 0.44
C ILE A 37 5.05 12.34 0.85
N ALA A 38 3.85 12.92 0.71
CA ALA A 38 2.60 12.20 0.95
C ALA A 38 2.47 10.95 0.05
N ILE A 39 2.82 11.08 -1.24
CA ILE A 39 2.89 9.94 -2.16
C ILE A 39 3.90 8.89 -1.68
N ALA A 40 5.10 9.31 -1.27
CA ALA A 40 6.13 8.38 -0.78
C ALA A 40 5.67 7.62 0.48
N GLN A 41 4.98 8.28 1.41
CA GLN A 41 4.39 7.64 2.58
C GLN A 41 3.34 6.60 2.20
N LEU A 42 2.45 6.91 1.25
CA LEU A 42 1.47 5.95 0.75
C LEU A 42 2.12 4.73 0.10
N LYS A 43 3.16 4.93 -0.73
CA LYS A 43 3.95 3.82 -1.29
C LYS A 43 4.57 2.98 -0.17
N ARG A 44 5.14 3.61 0.87
CA ARG A 44 5.74 2.89 2.00
C ARG A 44 4.72 2.08 2.80
N ILE A 45 3.52 2.61 3.04
CA ILE A 45 2.43 1.89 3.71
C ILE A 45 2.04 0.65 2.89
N SER A 46 1.85 0.81 1.59
CA SER A 46 1.53 -0.31 0.70
C SER A 46 2.63 -1.38 0.70
N LEU A 47 3.90 -0.97 0.63
CA LEU A 47 5.03 -1.88 0.70
C LEU A 47 5.12 -2.63 2.04
N GLY A 48 4.87 -1.93 3.15
CA GLY A 48 4.84 -2.54 4.48
C GLY A 48 3.79 -3.64 4.60
N MET A 49 2.61 -3.42 4.01
CA MET A 49 1.55 -4.43 3.97
C MET A 49 1.90 -5.63 3.09
N ILE A 50 2.53 -5.40 1.93
CA ILE A 50 3.03 -6.50 1.08
C ILE A 50 4.07 -7.32 1.82
N PHE A 51 5.00 -6.65 2.52
CA PHE A 51 6.03 -7.32 3.30
C PHE A 51 5.44 -8.14 4.46
N LEU A 52 4.44 -7.57 5.16
CA LEU A 52 3.72 -8.28 6.21
C LEU A 52 3.02 -9.53 5.67
N HIS A 53 2.42 -9.43 4.49
CA HIS A 53 1.77 -10.56 3.85
C HIS A 53 2.76 -11.68 3.50
N LEU A 54 3.92 -11.32 2.92
CA LEU A 54 5.00 -12.26 2.63
C LEU A 54 5.55 -12.92 3.91
N LEU A 55 5.66 -12.17 5.01
CA LEU A 55 6.12 -12.71 6.29
C LEU A 55 5.19 -13.81 6.80
N PHE A 56 3.87 -13.59 6.79
CA PHE A 56 2.91 -14.62 7.21
C PHE A 56 2.92 -15.85 6.30
N LEU A 57 3.12 -15.66 4.99
CA LEU A 57 3.27 -16.77 4.06
C LEU A 57 4.50 -17.62 4.43
N LEU A 58 5.64 -17.00 4.73
CA LEU A 58 6.85 -17.70 5.16
C LEU A 58 6.65 -18.44 6.49
N LEU A 59 5.99 -17.82 7.46
CA LEU A 59 5.67 -18.46 8.74
C LEU A 59 4.76 -19.67 8.56
N ALA A 60 3.77 -19.59 7.67
CA ALA A 60 2.92 -20.73 7.33
C ALA A 60 3.74 -21.86 6.68
N ILE A 61 4.64 -21.55 5.74
CA ILE A 61 5.52 -22.56 5.13
C ILE A 61 6.39 -23.25 6.18
N VAL A 62 6.97 -22.48 7.10
CA VAL A 62 7.80 -23.05 8.19
C VAL A 62 6.96 -23.97 9.08
N ALA A 63 5.79 -23.51 9.53
CA ALA A 63 4.90 -24.31 10.38
C ALA A 63 4.46 -25.62 9.71
N PHE A 64 4.22 -25.59 8.40
CA PHE A 64 3.92 -26.77 7.59
C PHE A 64 5.09 -27.76 7.55
N ILE A 65 6.32 -27.27 7.34
CA ILE A 65 7.52 -28.12 7.28
C ILE A 65 7.84 -28.74 8.65
N THR A 66 7.54 -28.04 9.75
CA THR A 66 7.75 -28.52 11.13
C THR A 66 6.59 -29.36 11.68
N ASP A 67 5.56 -29.63 10.86
CA ASP A 67 4.36 -30.39 11.23
C ASP A 67 3.59 -29.79 12.44
N ASP A 68 3.64 -28.46 12.60
CA ASP A 68 2.87 -27.73 13.63
C ASP A 68 1.55 -27.25 13.02
N SER A 69 0.57 -28.16 13.02
CA SER A 69 -0.75 -27.94 12.42
C SER A 69 -1.51 -26.74 13.00
N LEU A 70 -1.45 -26.53 14.32
CA LEU A 70 -2.14 -25.42 14.98
C LEU A 70 -1.54 -24.06 14.60
N GLN A 71 -0.20 -23.97 14.54
CA GLN A 71 0.46 -22.75 14.07
C GLN A 71 0.21 -22.50 12.59
N PHE A 72 0.24 -23.56 11.77
CA PHE A 72 -0.04 -23.47 10.35
C PHE A 72 -1.43 -22.87 10.08
N GLU A 73 -2.48 -23.43 10.70
CA GLU A 73 -3.85 -22.92 10.58
C GLU A 73 -3.95 -21.46 11.02
N SER A 74 -3.29 -21.10 12.12
CA SER A 74 -3.26 -19.73 12.64
C SER A 74 -2.62 -18.75 11.65
N PHE A 75 -1.47 -19.11 11.06
CA PHE A 75 -0.80 -18.26 10.08
C PHE A 75 -1.58 -18.14 8.78
N VAL A 76 -2.22 -19.21 8.31
CA VAL A 76 -3.10 -19.18 7.13
C VAL A 76 -4.28 -18.25 7.39
N PHE A 77 -4.94 -18.35 8.55
CA PHE A 77 -6.05 -17.47 8.91
C PHE A 77 -5.62 -16.00 8.93
N VAL A 78 -4.49 -15.69 9.58
CA VAL A 78 -3.96 -14.32 9.63
C VAL A 78 -3.58 -13.81 8.24
N ALA A 79 -2.96 -14.65 7.39
CA ALA A 79 -2.64 -14.28 6.02
C ALA A 79 -3.89 -13.88 5.22
N ILE A 80 -5.00 -14.62 5.36
CA ILE A 80 -6.29 -14.29 4.74
C ILE A 80 -6.82 -12.94 5.25
N VAL A 81 -6.78 -12.72 6.57
CA VAL A 81 -7.21 -11.43 7.17
C VAL A 81 -6.37 -10.27 6.63
N VAL A 82 -5.04 -10.44 6.51
CA VAL A 82 -4.14 -9.44 5.94
C VAL A 82 -4.47 -9.15 4.47
N ILE A 83 -4.80 -10.17 3.65
CA ILE A 83 -5.25 -9.97 2.26
C ILE A 83 -6.52 -9.12 2.24
N ILE A 84 -7.49 -9.45 3.08
CA ILE A 84 -8.76 -8.71 3.16
C ILE A 84 -8.48 -7.24 3.53
N MET A 85 -7.61 -7.00 4.52
CA MET A 85 -7.23 -5.64 4.92
C MET A 85 -6.56 -4.87 3.78
N ILE A 86 -5.69 -5.50 2.99
CA ILE A 86 -5.06 -4.87 1.81
C ILE A 86 -6.12 -4.37 0.80
N HIS A 87 -7.23 -5.10 0.64
CA HIS A 87 -8.29 -4.78 -0.32
C HIS A 87 -9.35 -3.81 0.20
N ILE A 88 -9.39 -3.52 1.50
CA ILE A 88 -10.37 -2.61 2.12
C ILE A 88 -9.70 -1.28 2.51
N VAL A 89 -8.42 -1.30 2.86
CA VAL A 89 -7.71 -0.10 3.34
C VAL A 89 -7.28 0.77 2.16
N ALA A 90 -8.03 1.85 1.93
CA ALA A 90 -7.79 2.81 0.84
C ALA A 90 -6.33 3.30 0.72
N PRO A 91 -5.60 3.64 1.81
CA PRO A 91 -4.18 3.99 1.75
C PRO A 91 -3.29 2.93 1.09
N VAL A 92 -3.59 1.64 1.30
CA VAL A 92 -2.78 0.52 0.80
C VAL A 92 -2.99 0.34 -0.70
N ILE A 93 -4.25 0.38 -1.14
CA ILE A 93 -4.62 0.29 -2.57
C ILE A 93 -4.08 1.49 -3.33
N LEU A 94 -4.24 2.70 -2.78
CA LEU A 94 -3.74 3.91 -3.40
C LEU A 94 -2.20 3.91 -3.48
N GLY A 95 -1.54 3.50 -2.39
CA GLY A 95 -0.08 3.30 -2.39
C GLY A 95 0.38 2.34 -3.48
N ALA A 96 -0.33 1.22 -3.68
CA ALA A 96 -0.02 0.24 -4.72
C ALA A 96 -0.16 0.85 -6.12
N LYS A 97 -1.24 1.58 -6.40
CA LYS A 97 -1.42 2.31 -7.67
C LYS A 97 -0.28 3.30 -7.93
N LEU A 98 0.16 4.00 -6.88
CA LEU A 98 1.23 5.00 -6.98
C LEU A 98 2.59 4.39 -7.34
N PHE A 99 2.84 3.10 -7.10
CA PHE A 99 4.07 2.44 -7.56
C PHE A 99 4.21 2.44 -9.09
N PHE A 100 3.10 2.41 -9.83
CA PHE A 100 3.10 2.47 -11.30
C PHE A 100 3.27 3.89 -11.85
N VAL A 101 3.42 4.88 -10.98
CA VAL A 101 3.67 6.27 -11.35
C VAL A 101 5.11 6.63 -10.99
N SER A 102 5.92 6.84 -12.02
CA SER A 102 7.26 7.40 -11.90
C SER A 102 7.17 8.93 -11.85
N LEU A 103 7.56 9.49 -10.71
CA LEU A 103 7.78 10.93 -10.58
C LEU A 103 9.22 11.16 -11.06
N LYS A 104 9.39 11.71 -12.27
CA LYS A 104 10.70 12.20 -12.70
C LYS A 104 11.13 13.31 -11.73
N GLU A 105 12.41 13.32 -11.35
CA GLU A 105 12.95 14.35 -10.45
C GLU A 105 12.83 15.75 -11.07
#